data_AF-A0A1Q4V8R4-F1
#
_entry.id   AF-A0A1Q4V8R4-F1
#
_cell.length_a   1.000
_cell.length_b   1.000
_cell.length_c   1.000
_cell.angle_alpha   90.00
_cell.angle_beta   90.00
_cell.angle_gamma   90.00
#
_symmetry.space_group_name_H-M   'P 1'
#
loop_
_entity.id
_entity.type
_entity.pdbx_description
1 polymer ?
#
loop_
_entity_poly.entity_id
_entity_poly.type
_entity_poly.pdbx_seq_one_letter_code
_entity_poly.pdbx_strand_id
1 'polypeptide(L)' 'MFERCVGLAWCSGCRIYSAAMVRIPRTRVLVDALGSLPADERVRLRRSEVKLIDHLDRQRDRRS' A
#
# COMPACT_ATOMS: atom_id res chain seq x y z
N MET A 1 -1.66 -16.72 15.82
CA MET A 1 -1.42 -17.28 14.46
C MET A 1 -1.09 -16.14 13.49
N PHE A 2 -0.24 -16.39 12.49
CA PHE A 2 0.24 -15.38 11.53
C PHE A 2 -0.23 -15.68 10.10
N GLU A 3 -0.28 -14.65 9.26
CA GLU A 3 -0.44 -14.73 7.81
C GLU A 3 0.83 -14.29 7.09
N ARG A 4 1.09 -14.90 5.92
CA ARG A 4 2.19 -14.52 5.04
C ARG A 4 1.64 -13.55 4.01
N CYS A 5 2.12 -12.31 4.03
CA CYS A 5 1.70 -11.26 3.12
C CYS A 5 2.90 -10.78 2.30
N VAL A 6 2.64 -10.16 1.15
CA VAL A 6 3.65 -9.35 0.46
C VAL A 6 3.54 -7.92 1.00
N GLY A 7 4.57 -7.47 1.71
CA GLY A 7 4.69 -6.10 2.20
C GLY A 7 5.39 -5.23 1.16
N LEU A 8 4.77 -4.11 0.82
CA LEU A 8 5.32 -3.11 -0.11
C LEU A 8 5.81 -1.91 0.68
N ALA A 9 7.03 -1.45 0.40
CA ALA A 9 7.59 -0.24 1.00
C ALA A 9 8.09 0.71 -0.09
N TRP A 10 7.74 1.98 0.05
CA TRP A 10 8.10 3.05 -0.87
C TRP A 10 8.64 4.24 -0.09
N CYS A 11 9.83 4.72 -0.46
CA CYS A 11 10.38 5.97 0.03
C CYS A 11 10.32 7.02 -1.07
N SER A 12 9.32 7.89 -0.97
CA SER A 12 9.13 9.13 -1.74
C SER A 12 10.40 9.98 -1.90
N GLY A 13 11.16 10.21 -0.82
CA GLY A 13 12.37 11.04 -0.84
C GLY A 13 13.57 10.36 -1.51
N CYS A 14 13.83 9.09 -1.17
CA CYS A 14 14.94 8.33 -1.77
C CYS A 14 14.59 7.74 -3.14
N ARG A 15 13.31 7.73 -3.51
CA ARG A 15 12.76 7.06 -4.70
C ARG A 15 13.05 5.54 -4.74
N ILE A 16 13.10 4.91 -3.57
CA ILE A 16 13.40 3.48 -3.42
C ILE A 16 12.10 2.71 -3.18
N TYR A 17 11.94 1.63 -3.95
CA TYR A 17 10.87 0.65 -3.81
C TYR A 17 11.44 -0.69 -3.32
N SER A 18 10.70 -1.37 -2.43
CA SER A 18 11.02 -2.75 -2.05
C SER A 18 9.74 -3.55 -1.77
N ALA A 19 9.80 -4.84 -2.09
CA ALA A 19 8.77 -5.82 -1.79
C ALA A 19 9.39 -7.01 -1.06
N ALA A 20 8.78 -7.43 0.05
CA ALA A 20 9.26 -8.57 0.82
C ALA A 20 8.09 -9.38 1.38
N MET A 21 8.32 -10.67 1.60
CA MET A 21 7.37 -11.49 2.32
C MET A 21 7.44 -11.17 3.81
N VAL A 22 6.31 -10.78 4.39
CA VAL A 22 6.20 -10.40 5.81
C VAL A 22 5.20 -11.31 6.52
N ARG A 23 5.38 -11.46 7.84
CA ARG A 23 4.45 -12.21 8.71
C ARG A 23 3.62 -11.22 9.51
N ILE A 24 2.31 -11.21 9.28
CA ILE A 24 1.38 -10.33 9.99
C ILE A 24 0.58 -11.16 11.02
N PRO A 25 0.54 -10.78 12.30
CA PRO A 25 -0.35 -11.42 13.26
C PRO A 25 -1.81 -11.29 12.80
N ARG A 26 -2.60 -12.36 12.85
CA ARG A 26 -4.03 -12.30 12.45
C ARG A 26 -4.86 -11.33 13.28
N THR A 27 -4.42 -11.03 14.50
CA THR A 27 -5.06 -10.05 15.39
C THR A 27 -4.71 -8.60 15.04
N ARG A 28 -3.76 -8.38 14.13
CA ARG A 28 -3.33 -7.05 13.72
C ARG A 28 -4.35 -6.47 12.74
N VAL A 29 -4.99 -5.38 13.14
CA VAL A 29 -5.79 -4.55 12.22
C VAL A 29 -4.83 -3.69 11.39
N LEU A 30 -4.94 -3.78 10.06
CA LEU A 30 -4.18 -2.97 9.11
C LEU A 30 -5.03 -1.81 8.62
N VAL A 31 -4.43 -0.63 8.47
CA VAL A 31 -5.09 0.53 7.88
C VAL A 31 -5.26 0.30 6.38
N ASP A 32 -6.49 0.37 5.87
CA ASP A 32 -6.76 0.32 4.43
C ASP A 32 -6.57 1.72 3.83
N ALA A 33 -5.36 1.97 3.31
CA ALA A 33 -5.03 3.23 2.63
C ALA A 33 -5.89 3.50 1.38
N LEU A 34 -6.55 2.48 0.83
CA LEU A 34 -7.48 2.61 -0.30
C LEU A 34 -8.94 2.62 0.16
N GLY A 35 -9.21 2.49 1.46
CA GLY A 35 -10.55 2.25 2.00
C GLY A 35 -11.56 3.37 1.72
N SER A 36 -11.08 4.60 1.49
CA SER A 36 -11.91 5.75 1.15
C SER A 36 -12.27 5.84 -0.35
N LEU A 37 -11.67 5.01 -1.21
CA LEU A 37 -11.86 5.08 -2.66
C LEU A 37 -13.08 4.28 -3.13
N PRO A 38 -13.74 4.72 -4.23
CA PRO A 38 -14.74 3.93 -4.92
C PRO A 38 -14.21 2.54 -5.32
N ALA A 39 -15.09 1.53 -5.33
CA ALA A 39 -14.72 0.13 -5.61
C ALA A 39 -13.93 -0.03 -6.93
N ASP A 40 -14.37 0.61 -8.00
CA ASP A 40 -13.72 0.52 -9.31
C ASP A 40 -12.31 1.11 -9.31
N GLU A 41 -12.11 2.22 -8.58
CA GLU A 41 -10.80 2.84 -8.46
C GLU A 41 -9.85 1.95 -7.66
N ARG A 42 -10.34 1.35 -6.56
CA ARG A 42 -9.58 0.35 -5.78
C ARG A 42 -9.13 -0.82 -6.65
N VAL A 43 -10.02 -1.35 -7.50
CA VAL A 43 -9.70 -2.45 -8.42
C VAL A 43 -8.66 -2.02 -9.45
N ARG A 44 -8.80 -0.82 -10.02
CA ARG A 44 -7.84 -0.29 -11.00
C ARG A 44 -6.44 -0.12 -10.41
N LEU A 45 -6.34 0.42 -9.18
CA LEU A 45 -5.06 0.60 -8.50
C LEU A 45 -4.42 -0.75 -8.13
N ARG A 46 -5.20 -1.72 -7.64
CA ARG A 46 -4.69 -3.06 -7.30
C ARG A 46 -4.14 -3.86 -8.48
N ARG A 47 -4.54 -3.52 -9.71
CA ARG A 47 -4.05 -4.17 -10.94
C ARG A 47 -2.68 -3.63 -11.40
N SER A 48 -2.18 -2.56 -10.81
CA SER A 48 -0.91 -1.94 -11.22
C SER A 48 -0.17 -1.38 -10.03
N GLU A 49 0.88 -2.07 -9.62
CA GLU A 49 1.74 -1.68 -8.51
C GLU A 49 2.33 -0.28 -8.66
N VAL A 50 2.76 0.08 -9.87
CA VAL A 50 3.26 1.43 -10.18
C VAL A 50 2.19 2.50 -9.92
N LYS A 51 0.95 2.28 -10.36
CA LYS A 51 -0.16 3.22 -10.13
C LYS A 51 -0.54 3.29 -8.65
N LEU A 52 -0.47 2.16 -7.94
CA LEU A 52 -0.71 2.11 -6.50
C LEU A 52 0.33 2.95 -5.74
N ILE A 53 1.61 2.78 -6.04
CA ILE A 53 2.70 3.54 -5.42
C ILE A 53 2.52 5.03 -5.71
N ASP A 54 2.31 5.42 -6.97
CA ASP A 54 2.09 6.81 -7.37
C ASP A 54 0.88 7.45 -6.65
N HIS A 55 -0.21 6.71 -6.47
CA HIS A 55 -1.36 7.17 -5.71
C HIS A 55 -1.02 7.41 -4.22
N LEU A 56 -0.31 6.47 -3.60
CA LEU A 56 0.08 6.56 -2.19
C LEU A 56 1.12 7.68 -1.95
N ASP A 57 2.02 7.91 -2.90
CA ASP A 57 3.01 8.99 -2.90
C ASP A 57 2.31 10.35 -2.82
N ARG A 58 1.37 10.61 -3.75
CA ARG A 58 0.59 11.85 -3.78
C ARG A 58 -0.29 12.05 -2.55
N GLN A 59 -0.81 10.98 -1.96
CA GLN A 59 -1.58 11.07 -0.71
C GLN A 59 -0.72 11.54 0.47
N ARG A 60 0.58 11.25 0.46
CA ARG A 60 1.50 11.70 1.51
C ARG A 60 1.77 13.20 1.40
N ASP A 61 1.97 13.70 0.19
CA ASP A 61 2.21 15.13 -0.06
C ASP A 61 1.02 15.99 0.37
N ARG A 62 -0.22 15.49 0.25
CA ARG A 62 -1.43 16.21 0.70
C ARG A 62 -1.61 16.27 2.22
N ARG A 63 -0.86 15.46 2.97
CA ARG A 63 -0.92 15.39 4.44
C ARG A 63 0.22 16.14 5.12
N SER A 64 1.16 16.68 4.33
CA SER A 64 2.34 17.43 4.76
C SER A 64 2.04 18.93 4.72
#